data_AF-A0A8T4IVK1-F1
#
_entry.id   AF-A0A8T4IVK1-F1
#
_cell.length_a   1.000
_cell.length_b   1.000
_cell.length_c   1.000
_cell.angle_alpha   90.00
_cell.angle_beta   90.00
_cell.angle_gamma   90.00
#
_symmetry.space_group_name_H-M   'P 1'
#
loop_
_entity.id
_entity.type
_entity.pdbx_description
1 polymer ?
#
loop_
_entity_poly.entity_id
_entity_poly.type
_entity_poly.pdbx_seq_one_letter_code
_entity_poly.pdbx_strand_id
1 'polypeptide(L)'
;LAALRAAETWRPMVHATLTGVSAVHGPRGEAVGERLGTDRSAAASYSVPMATGTSPYVRLGDWVIYLTVTSLLVYGAAGSLRALREARRGATVTSPAPARQ
;
A
#
# COMPACT_ATOMS: atom_id res chain seq x y z
N LEU A 1 -1.56 3.92 -14.33
CA LEU A 1 -1.86 2.67 -13.59
C LEU A 1 -1.19 1.44 -14.17
N ALA A 2 -0.92 1.38 -15.48
CA ALA A 2 -0.36 0.19 -16.11
C ALA A 2 0.98 -0.29 -15.51
N ALA A 3 1.92 0.62 -15.24
CA ALA A 3 3.18 0.30 -14.58
C ALA A 3 3.01 -0.32 -13.17
N LEU A 4 2.11 0.27 -12.36
CA LEU A 4 1.85 -0.20 -10.99
C LEU A 4 1.22 -1.60 -11.01
N ARG A 5 0.22 -1.82 -11.86
CA ARG A 5 -0.40 -3.15 -12.01
C ARG A 5 0.59 -4.19 -12.52
N ALA A 6 1.48 -3.81 -13.45
CA ALA A 6 2.50 -4.71 -13.95
C ALA A 6 3.46 -5.14 -12.83
N ALA A 7 3.91 -4.21 -11.99
CA ALA A 7 4.76 -4.49 -10.84
C ALA A 7 4.05 -5.32 -9.74
N GLU A 8 2.78 -5.05 -9.44
CA GLU A 8 1.99 -5.80 -8.45
C GLU A 8 1.80 -7.26 -8.85
N THR A 9 1.48 -7.49 -10.13
CA THR A 9 1.11 -8.82 -10.63
C THR A 9 2.29 -9.59 -11.21
N TRP A 10 3.44 -8.94 -11.35
CA TRP A 10 4.61 -9.47 -12.06
C TRP A 10 4.29 -9.87 -13.50
N ARG A 11 3.29 -9.21 -14.09
CA ARG A 11 2.83 -9.49 -15.45
C ARG A 11 3.09 -8.29 -16.34
N PRO A 12 3.63 -8.50 -17.54
CA PRO A 12 3.76 -7.41 -18.48
C PRO A 12 2.40 -6.85 -18.89
N MET A 13 2.33 -5.54 -19.09
CA MET A 13 1.11 -4.85 -19.47
C MET A 13 1.37 -3.88 -20.63
N VAL A 14 0.52 -3.97 -21.66
CA VAL A 14 0.51 -3.03 -22.77
C VAL A 14 -0.65 -2.07 -22.59
N HIS A 15 -0.36 -0.77 -22.61
CA HIS A 15 -1.37 0.27 -22.68
C HIS A 15 -1.37 0.85 -24.10
N ALA A 16 -2.35 0.48 -24.91
CA ALA A 16 -2.54 1.01 -26.25
C ALA A 16 -3.71 1.99 -26.23
N THR A 17 -3.47 3.23 -26.61
CA THR A 17 -4.50 4.28 -26.61
C THR A 17 -4.46 5.04 -27.92
N LEU A 18 -5.64 5.45 -28.39
CA LEU A 18 -5.80 6.14 -29.67
C LEU A 18 -5.36 7.61 -29.62
N THR A 19 -5.61 8.28 -28.49
CA THR A 19 -5.32 9.71 -28.27
C THR A 19 -4.48 9.95 -27.03
N GLY A 20 -4.03 8.88 -26.38
CA GLY A 20 -3.19 8.93 -25.20
C GLY A 20 -1.78 8.41 -25.50
N VAL A 21 -1.00 8.25 -24.44
CA VAL A 21 0.35 7.69 -24.55
C VAL A 21 0.25 6.18 -24.63
N SER A 22 0.75 5.60 -25.72
CA SER A 22 0.91 4.16 -25.85
C SER A 22 2.25 3.72 -25.24
N ALA A 23 2.21 2.77 -24.30
CA ALA A 23 3.38 2.35 -23.53
C ALA A 23 3.32 0.87 -23.16
N VAL A 24 4.48 0.23 -23.11
CA VAL A 24 4.65 -1.16 -22.66
C VAL A 24 5.40 -1.17 -21.35
N HIS A 25 4.89 -1.92 -20.38
CA HIS A 25 5.51 -2.11 -19.08
C HIS A 25 5.88 -3.58 -18.87
N GLY A 26 7.13 -3.81 -18.46
CA GLY A 26 7.64 -5.10 -18.07
C GLY A 26 7.11 -5.56 -16.71
N PRO A 27 7.39 -6.80 -16.30
CA PRO A 27 6.82 -7.41 -15.10
C PRO A 27 7.29 -6.76 -13.78
N ARG A 28 8.32 -5.91 -13.74
CA ARG A 28 8.66 -5.10 -12.56
C ARG A 28 8.14 -3.66 -12.66
N GLY A 29 7.32 -3.35 -13.66
CA GLY A 29 6.80 -2.01 -13.94
C GLY A 29 7.76 -1.12 -14.74
N GLU A 30 8.93 -1.64 -15.14
CA GLU A 30 9.89 -0.96 -15.99
C GLU A 30 9.28 -0.62 -17.35
N ALA A 31 9.61 0.55 -17.90
CA ALA A 31 9.20 0.89 -19.26
C ALA A 31 10.01 0.05 -20.24
N VAL A 32 9.33 -0.70 -21.11
CA VAL A 32 9.94 -1.48 -22.18
C VAL A 32 9.84 -0.65 -23.45
N GLY A 33 10.96 -0.05 -23.85
CA GLY A 33 11.04 0.78 -25.04
C GLY A 33 10.62 2.24 -24.85
N GLU A 34 10.63 2.99 -25.95
CA GLU A 34 10.24 4.39 -25.97
C GLU A 34 8.71 4.52 -25.87
N ARG A 35 8.22 5.43 -25.01
CA ARG A 35 6.79 5.70 -24.91
C ARG A 35 6.35 6.38 -26.20
N LEU A 36 5.39 5.78 -26.90
CA LEU A 36 4.82 6.39 -28.09
C LEU A 36 3.84 7.49 -27.67
N GLY A 37 4.29 8.73 -27.82
CA GLY A 37 3.46 9.92 -27.68
C GLY A 37 2.48 10.06 -28.84
N THR A 38 1.53 10.97 -28.69
CA THR A 38 0.44 11.26 -29.63
C THR A 38 0.88 11.87 -30.97
N ASP A 39 2.14 12.28 -31.11
CA ASP A 39 2.62 13.03 -32.28
C ASP A 39 3.10 12.15 -33.45
N ARG A 40 3.09 10.81 -33.32
CA ARG A 40 3.53 9.90 -34.40
C ARG A 40 2.75 8.59 -34.42
N SER A 41 2.28 8.19 -35.61
CA SER A 41 1.85 6.82 -35.90
C SER A 41 3.08 5.91 -36.00
N ALA A 42 3.31 5.07 -34.98
CA ALA A 42 4.40 4.09 -35.01
C ALA A 42 3.97 2.77 -34.36
N ALA A 43 4.54 1.67 -34.84
CA ALA A 43 4.32 0.31 -34.35
C ALA A 43 5.65 -0.25 -33.86
N ALA A 44 5.68 -0.76 -32.63
CA ALA A 44 6.87 -1.38 -32.03
C ALA A 44 6.53 -2.78 -31.51
N SER A 45 7.27 -3.78 -32.00
CA SER A 45 7.15 -5.16 -31.57
C SER A 45 8.14 -5.43 -30.43
N TYR A 46 7.62 -5.79 -29.26
CA TYR A 46 8.44 -6.21 -28.11
C TYR A 46 8.12 -7.65 -27.76
N SER A 47 9.15 -8.50 -27.73
CA SER A 47 9.06 -9.85 -27.20
C SER A 47 9.03 -9.77 -25.68
N VAL A 48 7.96 -10.23 -25.04
CA VAL A 48 7.86 -10.21 -23.58
C VAL A 48 7.86 -11.63 -23.03
N PRO A 49 8.81 -11.98 -22.15
CA PRO A 49 8.86 -13.32 -21.58
C PRO A 49 7.58 -13.59 -20.76
N MET A 50 6.98 -14.76 -20.98
CA MET A 50 5.85 -15.23 -20.17
C MET A 50 6.31 -15.36 -18.72
N ALA A 51 5.83 -14.47 -17.86
CA ALA A 51 6.17 -14.47 -16.44
C ALA A 51 5.52 -15.68 -15.75
N THR A 52 6.30 -16.73 -15.49
CA THR A 52 5.96 -17.84 -14.60
C THR A 52 6.33 -17.48 -13.17
N GLY A 53 5.42 -16.85 -12.44
CA GLY A 53 5.58 -16.53 -11.02
C GLY A 53 4.31 -15.93 -10.43
N THR A 54 3.99 -16.27 -9.17
CA THR A 54 2.90 -15.64 -8.42
C THR A 54 3.50 -14.60 -7.48
N SER A 55 3.07 -13.34 -7.58
CA SER A 55 3.59 -12.30 -6.70
C SER A 55 3.16 -12.52 -5.24
N PRO A 56 3.96 -12.08 -4.26
CA PRO A 56 3.55 -12.09 -2.85
C PRO A 56 2.25 -11.34 -2.63
N TYR A 57 2.01 -10.24 -3.37
CA TYR A 57 0.75 -9.50 -3.30
C TYR A 57 -0.44 -10.30 -3.84
N VAL A 58 -0.28 -11.08 -4.92
CA VAL A 58 -1.34 -11.97 -5.42
C VAL A 58 -1.59 -13.14 -4.45
N ARG A 59 -0.54 -13.63 -3.77
CA ARG A 59 -0.65 -14.74 -2.81
C ARG A 59 -1.25 -14.34 -1.47
N LEU A 60 -0.81 -13.21 -0.93
CA LEU A 60 -1.26 -12.71 0.36
C LEU A 60 -2.53 -11.89 0.14
N GLY A 61 -2.56 -10.98 -0.83
CA GLY A 61 -3.66 -10.02 -0.98
C GLY A 61 -3.63 -8.95 0.11
N ASP A 62 -4.73 -8.23 0.27
CA ASP A 62 -4.78 -7.04 1.13
C ASP A 62 -4.79 -7.34 2.64
N TRP A 63 -4.94 -8.60 3.05
CA TRP A 63 -4.99 -9.00 4.48
C TRP A 63 -3.75 -8.57 5.27
N VAL A 64 -2.57 -8.49 4.66
CA VAL A 64 -1.33 -8.03 5.34
C VAL A 64 -1.46 -6.57 5.76
N ILE A 65 -2.06 -5.76 4.90
CA ILE A 65 -2.28 -4.34 5.16
C ILE A 65 -3.28 -4.20 6.31
N TYR A 66 -4.40 -4.94 6.24
CA TYR A 66 -5.38 -4.96 7.32
C TYR A 66 -4.75 -5.41 8.65
N LEU A 67 -3.97 -6.50 8.67
CA LEU A 67 -3.26 -6.95 9.87
C LEU A 67 -2.31 -5.91 10.44
N THR A 68 -1.56 -5.22 9.58
CA THR A 68 -0.60 -4.20 10.01
C THR A 68 -1.32 -3.02 10.66
N VAL A 69 -2.36 -2.50 10.00
CA VAL A 69 -3.16 -1.39 10.52
C VAL A 69 -3.89 -1.77 11.80
N THR A 70 -4.53 -2.94 11.84
CA THR A 70 -5.22 -3.44 13.04
C THR A 70 -4.25 -3.62 14.20
N SER A 71 -3.06 -4.18 13.96
CA SER A 71 -2.05 -4.37 15.01
C SER A 71 -1.60 -3.03 15.62
N LEU A 72 -1.39 -2.02 14.77
CA LEU A 72 -1.01 -0.68 15.23
C LEU A 72 -2.14 -0.02 16.04
N LEU A 73 -3.39 -0.15 15.59
CA LEU A 73 -4.55 0.36 16.31
C LEU A 73 -4.73 -0.32 17.67
N VAL A 74 -4.58 -1.65 17.73
CA VAL A 74 -4.66 -2.41 18.98
C VAL A 74 -3.55 -1.98 19.94
N TYR A 75 -2.32 -1.81 19.45
CA TYR A 75 -1.20 -1.34 20.27
C TYR A 75 -1.45 0.08 20.83
N GLY A 76 -1.88 1.01 19.97
CA GLY A 76 -2.22 2.38 20.38
C GLY A 76 -3.37 2.42 21.38
N ALA A 77 -4.44 1.64 21.16
CA ALA A 77 -5.57 1.53 22.07
C ALA A 77 -5.17 0.93 23.43
N ALA A 78 -4.30 -0.09 23.43
CA ALA A 78 -3.80 -0.67 24.67
C ALA A 78 -2.95 0.34 25.46
N GLY A 79 -2.11 1.13 24.78
CA GLY A 79 -1.32 2.20 25.39
C GLY A 79 -2.19 3.31 25.98
N SER A 80 -3.17 3.81 25.22
CA SER A 80 -4.06 4.87 25.68
C SER A 80 -4.95 4.42 26.86
N LEU A 81 -5.45 3.18 26.83
CA LEU A 81 -6.20 2.61 27.94
C LEU A 81 -5.35 2.46 29.21
N ARG A 82 -4.07 2.09 29.09
CA ARG A 82 -3.16 2.01 30.24
C ARG A 82 -2.90 3.40 30.83
N ALA A 83 -2.56 4.38 30.00
CA ALA A 83 -2.35 5.76 30.45
C ALA A 83 -3.58 6.35 31.15
N LEU A 84 -4.78 6.11 30.61
CA LEU A 84 -6.03 6.54 31.23
C LEU A 84 -6.30 5.84 32.57
N ARG A 85 -5.97 4.55 32.71
CA ARG A 85 -6.12 3.82 33.98
C ARG A 85 -5.17 4.33 35.05
N GLU A 86 -3.93 4.64 34.68
CA GLU A 86 -2.93 5.22 35.59
C GLU A 86 -3.34 6.63 36.05
N ALA A 87 -3.77 7.48 35.12
CA ALA A 87 -4.28 8.81 35.45
C ALA A 87 -5.48 8.76 36.43
N ARG A 88 -6.42 7.83 36.23
CA ARG A 88 -7.56 7.64 37.15
C ARG A 88 -7.13 7.16 38.54
N ARG A 89 -6.13 6.28 38.64
CA ARG A 89 -5.61 5.79 39.94
C ARG A 89 -4.89 6.90 40.70
N GLY A 90 -4.12 7.75 40.02
CA GLY A 90 -3.48 8.92 40.63
C GLY A 90 -4.48 9.93 41.17
N ALA A 91 -5.62 10.12 40.50
CA ALA A 91 -6.68 11.02 40.94
C ALA A 91 -7.39 10.56 42.23
N THR A 92 -7.29 9.28 42.61
CA THR A 92 -7.97 8.76 43.82
C THR A 92 -7.16 9.00 45.10
N VAL A 93 -5.85 9.28 45.00
CA VAL A 93 -4.97 9.47 46.16
C VAL A 93 -4.99 10.92 46.67
N THR A 94 -5.35 11.89 45.83
CA THR A 94 -5.47 13.31 46.22
C THR A 94 -6.93 13.67 46.53
N SER A 95 -7.56 12.95 47.45
CA SER A 95 -8.72 13.52 48.16
C SER A 95 -8.19 14.09 49.47
N PRO A 96 -8.01 15.42 49.60
CA PRO A 96 -7.65 16.00 50.88
C PRO A 96 -8.79 15.70 51.85
N ALA A 97 -8.47 14.96 52.92
CA ALA A 97 -9.40 14.69 54.01
C ALA A 97 -10.01 16.03 54.47
N PRO A 98 -11.34 16.12 54.70
CA PRO A 98 -11.95 17.37 55.10
C PRO A 98 -11.34 17.76 56.45
N ALA A 99 -10.64 18.90 56.45
CA ALA A 99 -10.08 19.51 57.63
C ALA A 99 -11.24 19.73 58.63
N ARG A 100 -11.24 18.94 59.71
CA ARG A 100 -12.05 19.24 60.89
C ARG A 100 -11.26 20.21 61.76
N GLN A 101 -12.00 21.21 62.21
CA GLN A 101 -11.74 22.20 63.27
C GLN A 101 -11.22 23.55 62.77
#